data_AF-A0A419N940-F1
#
_entry.id   AF-A0A419N940-F1
#
_cell.length_a   1.000
_cell.length_b   1.000
_cell.length_c   1.000
_cell.angle_alpha   90.00
_cell.angle_beta   90.00
_cell.angle_gamma   90.00
#
_symmetry.space_group_name_H-M   'P 1'
#
loop_
_entity.id
_entity.type
_entity.pdbx_description
1 polymer ?
#
loop_
_entity_poly.entity_id
_entity_poly.type
_entity_poly.pdbx_seq_one_letter_code
_entity_poly.pdbx_strand_id
1 'polypeptide(L)'
;MIRMSARFFIKWTGELLRSKKNITVYILLAALFLFRLITRSPEIIYVDQDVGTMVIVVKQPPLTQEGKITWWEVHEGAIKNKYGSPKPDENGVYYVSVIDGGNGFKKTSQDNSNWFSFYNRKLYCFDEVKSEERCLENDEVMTVIHDENNKISYLIDDSQIVKQPQNEY
;
A
#
# COMPACT_ATOMS: atom_id res chain seq x y z
N MET A 1 -45.49 -47.44 8.12
CA MET A 1 -44.30 -47.42 9.00
C MET A 1 -43.06 -47.65 8.12
N ILE A 2 -42.40 -46.58 7.69
CA ILE A 2 -41.26 -46.65 6.76
C ILE A 2 -40.02 -47.06 7.57
N ARG A 3 -39.58 -48.32 7.42
CA ARG A 3 -38.31 -48.81 7.98
C ARG A 3 -37.15 -48.20 7.17
N MET A 4 -36.62 -47.07 7.63
CA MET A 4 -35.34 -46.58 7.14
C MET A 4 -34.23 -47.55 7.59
N SER A 5 -33.54 -48.15 6.63
CA SER A 5 -32.42 -49.05 6.86
C SER A 5 -31.27 -48.31 7.55
N ALA A 6 -30.72 -48.88 8.63
CA ALA A 6 -29.61 -48.32 9.39
C ALA A 6 -28.38 -47.96 8.52
N ARG A 7 -28.22 -48.63 7.37
CA ARG A 7 -27.15 -48.34 6.39
C ARG A 7 -27.30 -46.97 5.71
N PHE A 8 -28.54 -46.53 5.47
CA PHE A 8 -28.81 -45.19 4.92
C PHE A 8 -28.51 -44.09 5.95
N PHE A 9 -28.82 -44.34 7.22
CA PHE A 9 -28.56 -43.40 8.31
C PHE A 9 -27.05 -43.19 8.54
N ILE A 10 -26.25 -44.26 8.47
CA ILE A 10 -24.78 -44.18 8.65
C ILE A 10 -24.12 -43.48 7.44
N LYS A 11 -24.60 -43.73 6.22
CA LYS A 11 -24.10 -43.04 5.02
C LYS A 11 -24.45 -41.55 5.03
N TRP A 12 -25.69 -41.22 5.37
CA TRP A 12 -26.17 -39.83 5.45
C TRP A 12 -25.46 -39.05 6.56
N THR A 13 -25.28 -39.64 7.74
CA THR A 13 -24.51 -39.02 8.85
C THR A 13 -23.04 -38.84 8.48
N GLY A 14 -22.43 -39.78 7.75
CA GLY A 14 -21.07 -39.65 7.21
C GLY A 14 -20.92 -38.52 6.19
N GLU A 15 -21.85 -38.38 5.25
CA GLU A 15 -21.87 -37.29 4.25
C GLU A 15 -22.11 -35.92 4.92
N LEU A 16 -23.00 -35.85 5.92
CA LEU A 16 -23.24 -34.65 6.71
C LEU A 16 -22.02 -34.23 7.54
N LEU A 17 -21.34 -35.19 8.18
CA LEU A 17 -20.10 -34.94 8.92
C LEU A 17 -18.95 -34.54 7.99
N ARG A 18 -18.86 -35.12 6.78
CA ARG A 18 -17.86 -34.76 5.76
C ARG A 18 -18.10 -33.35 5.20
N SER A 19 -19.35 -32.99 4.93
CA SER A 19 -19.74 -31.64 4.51
C SER A 19 -19.41 -30.58 5.58
N LYS A 20 -19.75 -30.85 6.85
CA LYS A 20 -19.42 -29.95 7.97
C LYS A 20 -17.91 -29.73 8.13
N LYS A 21 -17.09 -30.79 7.99
CA LYS A 21 -15.62 -30.67 8.02
C LYS A 21 -15.09 -29.76 6.90
N ASN A 22 -15.63 -29.89 5.69
CA ASN A 22 -15.24 -29.03 4.56
C ASN A 22 -15.62 -27.56 4.81
N ILE A 23 -16.84 -27.30 5.33
CA ILE A 23 -17.29 -25.94 5.69
C ILE A 23 -16.38 -25.31 6.76
N THR A 24 -16.04 -26.07 7.81
CA THR A 24 -15.12 -25.57 8.85
C THR A 24 -13.75 -25.21 8.28
N VAL A 25 -13.21 -26.01 7.35
CA VAL A 25 -11.93 -25.71 6.68
C VAL A 25 -12.02 -24.40 5.89
N TYR A 26 -13.08 -24.17 5.12
CA TYR A 26 -13.25 -22.91 4.38
C TYR A 26 -13.37 -21.70 5.30
N ILE A 27 -14.09 -21.81 6.42
CA ILE A 27 -14.20 -20.73 7.42
C ILE A 27 -12.83 -20.41 8.02
N LEU A 28 -12.03 -21.43 8.37
CA LEU A 28 -10.68 -21.22 8.90
C LEU A 28 -9.75 -20.56 7.86
N LEU A 29 -9.81 -20.98 6.60
CA LEU A 29 -9.04 -20.35 5.53
C LEU A 29 -9.46 -18.89 5.30
N ALA A 30 -10.77 -18.61 5.30
CA ALA A 30 -11.27 -17.24 5.18
C ALA A 30 -10.86 -16.38 6.39
N ALA A 31 -10.93 -16.91 7.61
CA ALA A 31 -10.50 -16.21 8.81
C ALA A 31 -8.99 -15.91 8.78
N LEU A 32 -8.15 -16.87 8.36
CA LEU A 32 -6.71 -16.65 8.19
C LEU A 32 -6.41 -15.60 7.11
N PHE A 33 -7.16 -15.61 6.01
CA PHE A 33 -7.02 -14.62 4.95
C PHE A 33 -7.40 -13.21 5.45
N LEU A 34 -8.55 -13.06 6.12
CA LEU A 34 -8.97 -11.79 6.71
C LEU A 34 -7.99 -11.30 7.78
N PHE A 35 -7.50 -12.21 8.63
CA PHE A 35 -6.48 -11.90 9.63
C PHE A 35 -5.22 -11.34 8.95
N ARG A 36 -4.74 -12.00 7.89
CA ARG A 36 -3.59 -11.52 7.10
C ARG A 36 -3.82 -10.14 6.49
N LEU A 37 -5.03 -9.81 6.05
CA LEU A 37 -5.37 -8.50 5.51
C LEU A 37 -5.33 -7.41 6.59
N ILE A 38 -5.80 -7.72 7.80
CA ILE A 38 -5.85 -6.77 8.93
C ILE A 38 -4.47 -6.58 9.57
N THR A 39 -3.61 -7.61 9.58
CA THR A 39 -2.26 -7.51 10.13
C THR A 39 -1.23 -6.91 9.17
N ARG A 40 -1.63 -6.32 8.05
CA ARG A 40 -0.70 -5.63 7.15
C ARG A 40 -0.19 -4.39 7.86
N SER A 41 1.11 -4.37 8.16
CA SER A 41 1.79 -3.21 8.70
C SER A 41 2.69 -2.65 7.59
N PRO A 42 2.43 -1.42 7.11
CA PRO A 42 3.26 -0.82 6.09
C PRO A 42 4.65 -0.51 6.66
N GLU A 43 5.69 -1.01 5.99
CA GLU A 43 7.07 -0.86 6.38
C GLU A 43 7.80 0.04 5.39
N ILE A 44 8.46 1.10 5.87
CA ILE A 44 9.26 1.97 5.01
C ILE A 44 10.61 1.29 4.74
N ILE A 45 10.86 0.96 3.47
CA ILE A 45 12.08 0.24 3.06
C ILE A 45 13.12 1.16 2.43
N TYR A 46 12.69 2.31 1.90
CA TYR A 46 13.58 3.27 1.27
C TYR A 46 12.93 4.66 1.23
N VAL A 47 13.75 5.70 1.33
CA VAL A 47 13.33 7.10 1.27
C VAL A 47 14.36 7.88 0.48
N ASP A 48 13.90 8.69 -0.46
CA ASP A 48 14.72 9.62 -1.22
C ASP A 48 14.07 11.01 -1.23
N GLN A 49 14.90 12.04 -1.30
CA GLN A 49 14.48 13.42 -1.15
C GLN A 49 15.22 14.32 -2.13
N ASP A 50 14.44 15.14 -2.84
CA ASP A 50 14.92 16.23 -3.68
C ASP A 50 14.13 17.52 -3.36
N VAL A 51 14.51 18.63 -3.98
CA VAL A 51 13.78 19.90 -3.86
C VAL A 51 12.35 19.71 -4.37
N GLY A 52 11.38 20.08 -3.54
CA GLY A 52 9.95 19.97 -3.83
C GLY A 52 9.40 18.54 -3.79
N THR A 53 10.23 17.49 -3.66
CA THR A 53 9.75 16.10 -3.77
C THR A 53 10.41 15.17 -2.74
N MET A 54 9.60 14.33 -2.11
CA MET A 54 10.05 13.20 -1.30
C MET A 54 9.40 11.92 -1.81
N VAL A 55 10.19 10.88 -2.03
CA VAL A 55 9.71 9.56 -2.44
C VAL A 55 9.91 8.57 -1.30
N ILE A 56 8.83 7.93 -0.89
CA ILE A 56 8.81 6.94 0.19
C ILE A 56 8.40 5.61 -0.40
N VAL A 57 9.28 4.62 -0.31
CA VAL A 57 8.98 3.26 -0.71
C VAL A 57 8.53 2.48 0.51
N VAL A 58 7.34 1.90 0.41
CA VAL A 58 6.75 1.08 1.47
C VAL A 58 6.51 -0.35 1.00
N LYS A 59 6.61 -1.30 1.92
CA LYS A 59 6.19 -2.68 1.72
C LYS A 59 4.86 -2.89 2.43
N GLN A 60 3.94 -3.63 1.81
CA GLN A 60 2.60 -3.90 2.34
C GLN A 60 1.79 -2.63 2.64
N PRO A 61 1.57 -1.74 1.65
CA PRO A 61 0.80 -0.52 1.86
C PRO A 61 -0.63 -0.81 2.34
N PRO A 62 -1.29 0.18 2.99
CA PRO A 62 -2.69 0.09 3.33
C PRO A 62 -3.55 -0.11 2.07
N LEU A 63 -4.55 -0.96 2.17
CA LEU A 63 -5.38 -1.35 1.02
C LEU A 63 -6.50 -0.35 0.73
N THR A 64 -7.00 0.35 1.75
CA THR A 64 -8.13 1.27 1.63
C THR A 64 -7.63 2.71 1.57
N GLN A 65 -8.39 3.58 0.90
CA GLN A 65 -8.10 5.01 0.82
C GLN A 65 -7.94 5.66 2.20
N GLU A 66 -8.87 5.38 3.12
CA GLU A 66 -8.79 5.84 4.51
C GLU A 66 -7.55 5.31 5.22
N GLY A 67 -7.23 4.02 5.04
CA GLY A 67 -6.05 3.42 5.64
C GLY A 67 -4.75 4.06 5.16
N LYS A 68 -4.66 4.45 3.88
CA LYS A 68 -3.50 5.18 3.31
C LYS A 68 -3.32 6.53 4.01
N ILE A 69 -4.40 7.30 4.15
CA ILE A 69 -4.39 8.61 4.81
C ILE A 69 -4.04 8.48 6.30
N THR A 70 -4.73 7.60 7.02
CA THR A 70 -4.47 7.39 8.45
C THR A 70 -3.04 6.93 8.71
N TRP A 71 -2.50 6.06 7.85
CA TRP A 71 -1.11 5.65 7.96
C TRP A 71 -0.16 6.85 7.80
N TRP A 72 -0.36 7.70 6.80
CA TRP A 72 0.46 8.90 6.63
C TRP A 72 0.40 9.80 7.86
N GLU A 73 -0.80 10.16 8.31
CA GLU A 73 -0.99 11.12 9.41
C GLU A 73 -0.38 10.65 10.73
N VAL A 74 -0.42 9.34 10.99
CA VAL A 74 0.21 8.75 12.18
C VAL A 74 1.73 8.73 12.09
N HIS A 75 2.30 8.59 10.89
CA HIS A 75 3.75 8.38 10.70
C HIS A 75 4.50 9.63 10.24
N GLU A 76 3.82 10.66 9.74
CA GLU A 76 4.42 11.85 9.14
C GLU A 76 5.48 12.48 10.07
N GLY A 77 5.14 12.70 11.34
CA GLY A 77 6.07 13.26 12.32
C GLY A 77 7.31 12.38 12.53
N ALA A 78 7.12 11.06 12.61
CA ALA A 78 8.23 10.11 12.76
C ALA A 78 9.11 10.04 11.50
N ILE A 79 8.51 10.14 10.32
CA ILE A 79 9.20 10.18 9.03
C ILE A 79 10.05 11.44 8.94
N LYS A 80 9.48 12.61 9.23
CA LYS A 80 10.21 13.90 9.25
C LYS A 80 11.35 13.89 10.25
N ASN A 81 11.16 13.30 11.43
CA ASN A 81 12.20 13.19 12.46
C ASN A 81 13.37 12.27 12.03
N LYS A 82 13.08 11.18 11.30
CA LYS A 82 14.09 10.19 10.93
C LYS A 82 14.83 10.53 9.63
N TYR A 83 14.10 11.03 8.64
CA TYR A 83 14.62 11.26 7.28
C TYR A 83 14.77 12.74 6.93
N GLY A 84 14.31 13.64 7.80
CA GLY A 84 14.25 15.08 7.55
C GLY A 84 12.91 15.52 6.96
N SER A 85 12.55 16.77 7.20
CA SER A 85 11.38 17.39 6.57
C SER A 85 11.59 17.56 5.06
N PRO A 86 10.55 17.32 4.22
CA PRO A 86 10.62 17.65 2.80
C PRO A 86 11.04 19.10 2.60
N LYS A 87 11.90 19.35 1.60
CA LYS A 87 12.32 20.69 1.22
C LYS A 87 11.28 21.26 0.25
N PRO A 88 10.59 22.37 0.60
CA PRO A 88 9.70 23.03 -0.34
C PRO A 88 10.44 23.52 -1.58
N ASP A 89 9.72 23.61 -2.70
CA ASP A 89 10.19 24.28 -3.91
C ASP A 89 10.19 25.81 -3.74
N GLU A 90 10.53 26.54 -4.82
CA GLU A 90 10.58 28.01 -4.81
C GLU A 90 9.23 28.67 -4.47
N ASN A 91 8.12 27.97 -4.68
CA ASN A 91 6.77 28.44 -4.36
C ASN A 91 6.32 28.03 -2.94
N GLY A 92 7.14 27.30 -2.19
CA GLY A 92 6.76 26.77 -0.89
C GLY A 92 5.93 25.48 -0.95
N VAL A 93 5.84 24.83 -2.12
CA VAL A 93 5.07 23.61 -2.35
C VAL A 93 5.99 22.40 -2.26
N TYR A 94 5.49 21.28 -1.72
CA TYR A 94 6.17 20.00 -1.85
C TYR A 94 5.22 18.82 -1.98
N TYR A 95 5.75 17.76 -2.59
CA TYR A 95 5.07 16.51 -2.88
C TYR A 95 5.74 15.37 -2.13
N VAL A 96 4.94 14.51 -1.49
CA VAL A 96 5.40 13.24 -0.92
C VAL A 96 4.71 12.12 -1.67
N SER A 97 5.44 11.43 -2.53
CA SER A 97 4.94 10.25 -3.24
C SER A 97 5.27 8.98 -2.45
N VAL A 98 4.25 8.16 -2.23
CA VAL A 98 4.37 6.87 -1.56
C VAL A 98 4.16 5.77 -2.60
N ILE A 99 5.14 4.87 -2.74
CA ILE A 99 5.18 3.83 -3.78
C ILE A 99 5.24 2.45 -3.13
N ASP A 100 4.52 1.46 -3.69
CA ASP A 100 4.59 0.07 -3.24
C ASP A 100 5.86 -0.61 -3.77
N GLY A 101 6.80 -0.89 -2.87
CA GLY A 101 8.01 -1.65 -3.14
C GLY A 101 7.83 -3.16 -3.06
N GLY A 102 6.60 -3.68 -2.94
CA GLY A 102 6.27 -5.07 -2.65
C GLY A 102 6.89 -6.13 -3.56
N ASN A 103 7.24 -5.76 -4.79
CA ASN A 103 7.90 -6.64 -5.77
C ASN A 103 9.43 -6.55 -5.76
N GLY A 104 10.02 -5.70 -4.91
CA GLY A 104 11.46 -5.48 -4.83
C GLY A 104 12.03 -4.73 -6.04
N PHE A 105 13.32 -4.42 -5.97
CA PHE A 105 14.04 -3.76 -7.05
C PHE A 105 14.21 -4.69 -8.26
N LYS A 106 14.08 -4.10 -9.45
CA LYS A 106 14.15 -4.75 -10.76
C LYS A 106 15.28 -4.13 -11.58
N LYS A 107 15.79 -4.90 -12.54
CA LYS A 107 16.76 -4.40 -13.52
C LYS A 107 16.13 -3.33 -14.42
N THR A 108 16.90 -2.29 -14.73
CA THR A 108 16.46 -1.28 -15.71
C THR A 108 16.31 -1.93 -17.09
N SER A 109 15.11 -1.91 -17.68
CA SER A 109 14.96 -2.15 -19.12
C SER A 109 15.17 -0.82 -19.84
N GLN A 110 15.93 -0.86 -20.93
CA GLN A 110 16.47 0.32 -21.62
C GLN A 110 15.41 1.31 -22.15
N ASP A 111 14.14 0.91 -22.23
CA ASP A 111 13.02 1.71 -22.75
C ASP A 111 12.35 2.66 -21.76
N ASN A 112 12.72 2.65 -20.46
CA ASN A 112 11.93 3.33 -19.42
C ASN A 112 12.64 4.50 -18.74
N SER A 113 13.82 4.91 -19.22
CA SER A 113 14.71 5.88 -18.58
C SER A 113 14.27 7.34 -18.68
N ASN A 114 13.01 7.61 -19.03
CA ASN A 114 12.52 8.98 -19.19
C ASN A 114 11.73 9.39 -17.96
N TRP A 115 12.30 10.30 -17.15
CA TRP A 115 11.72 10.78 -15.88
C TRP A 115 10.28 11.33 -16.03
N PHE A 116 9.89 11.74 -17.24
CA PHE A 116 8.63 12.47 -17.52
C PHE A 116 7.47 11.67 -18.14
N SER A 117 7.47 10.33 -18.24
CA SER A 117 6.36 9.60 -18.92
C SER A 117 5.19 9.10 -18.01
N PHE A 118 4.43 9.98 -17.35
CA PHE A 118 3.43 9.64 -16.29
C PHE A 118 2.35 8.58 -16.64
N TYR A 119 2.29 8.07 -17.88
CA TYR A 119 1.20 7.23 -18.38
C TYR A 119 1.60 5.81 -18.82
N ASN A 120 2.88 5.44 -18.85
CA ASN A 120 3.31 4.11 -19.30
C ASN A 120 4.24 3.46 -18.26
N ARG A 121 3.70 2.53 -17.46
CA ARG A 121 4.37 1.60 -16.51
C ARG A 121 5.85 1.94 -16.22
N LYS A 122 6.04 3.07 -15.53
CA LYS A 122 7.36 3.64 -15.35
C LYS A 122 8.10 2.90 -14.26
N LEU A 123 9.35 2.55 -14.52
CA LEU A 123 10.25 2.14 -13.46
C LEU A 123 10.78 3.41 -12.78
N TYR A 124 10.65 3.55 -11.46
CA TYR A 124 11.33 4.57 -10.67
C TYR A 124 12.70 4.06 -10.28
N CYS A 125 13.77 4.65 -10.82
CA CYS A 125 15.14 4.22 -10.59
C CYS A 125 15.85 5.15 -9.61
N PHE A 126 16.51 4.59 -8.61
CA PHE A 126 17.27 5.34 -7.63
C PHE A 126 18.73 5.41 -8.07
N ASP A 127 19.29 6.62 -8.13
CA ASP A 127 20.67 6.83 -8.60
C ASP A 127 21.71 6.44 -7.55
N GLU A 128 21.36 6.47 -6.27
CA GLU A 128 22.26 6.08 -5.17
C GLU A 128 22.48 4.55 -5.11
N VAL A 129 21.56 3.76 -5.67
CA VAL A 129 21.65 2.30 -5.70
C VAL A 129 22.56 1.87 -6.86
N LYS A 130 23.80 1.51 -6.54
CA LYS A 130 24.84 1.12 -7.52
C LYS A 130 24.63 -0.27 -8.18
N SER A 131 23.49 -0.91 -7.96
CA SER A 131 23.14 -2.21 -8.52
C SER A 131 22.50 -2.06 -9.91
N GLU A 132 22.59 -3.08 -10.76
CA GLU A 132 21.76 -3.16 -11.97
C GLU A 132 20.26 -3.22 -11.62
N GLU A 133 19.93 -3.75 -10.43
CA GLU A 133 18.60 -3.80 -9.83
C GLU A 133 18.36 -2.56 -8.96
N ARG A 134 18.18 -1.40 -9.61
CA ARG A 134 17.99 -0.11 -8.93
C ARG A 134 16.62 0.52 -9.12
N CYS A 135 15.70 -0.16 -9.81
CA CYS A 135 14.43 0.43 -10.18
C CYS A 135 13.23 -0.30 -9.57
N LEU A 136 12.19 0.42 -9.19
CA LEU A 136 10.91 -0.12 -8.74
C LEU A 136 9.84 0.14 -9.79
N GLU A 137 8.90 -0.77 -9.94
CA GLU A 137 7.69 -0.49 -10.72
C GLU A 137 6.90 0.61 -10.01
N ASN A 138 6.49 1.65 -10.74
CA ASN A 138 5.80 2.81 -10.18
C ASN A 138 4.33 2.45 -9.88
N ASP A 139 4.13 1.65 -8.85
CA ASP A 139 2.83 1.38 -8.24
C ASP A 139 2.58 2.45 -7.17
N GLU A 140 2.18 3.63 -7.62
CA GLU A 140 1.89 4.76 -6.73
C GLU A 140 0.71 4.41 -5.80
N VAL A 141 0.96 4.49 -4.50
CA VAL A 141 -0.02 4.21 -3.44
C VAL A 141 -0.83 5.46 -3.15
N MET A 142 -0.14 6.59 -2.99
CA MET A 142 -0.71 7.92 -2.79
C MET A 142 0.36 9.00 -3.01
N THR A 143 -0.10 10.21 -3.30
CA THR A 143 0.72 11.43 -3.22
C THR A 143 0.10 12.42 -2.23
N VAL A 144 0.92 12.91 -1.30
CA VAL A 144 0.56 13.98 -0.37
C VAL A 144 1.13 15.29 -0.89
N ILE A 145 0.29 16.30 -1.02
CA ILE A 145 0.65 17.62 -1.53
C ILE A 145 0.48 18.62 -0.41
N HIS A 146 1.55 19.34 -0.10
CA HIS A 146 1.51 20.51 0.76
C HIS A 146 1.65 21.76 -0.12
N ASP A 147 0.65 22.61 -0.08
CA ASP A 147 0.68 23.90 -0.78
C ASP A 147 1.37 24.99 0.05
N GLU A 148 1.53 26.17 -0.56
CA GLU A 148 2.16 27.33 0.06
C GLU A 148 1.42 27.86 1.31
N ASN A 149 0.16 27.46 1.49
CA ASN A 149 -0.71 27.85 2.61
C ASN A 149 -0.84 26.73 3.66
N ASN A 150 0.02 25.71 3.63
CA ASN A 150 -0.05 24.51 4.48
C ASN A 150 -1.34 23.69 4.34
N LYS A 151 -2.07 23.85 3.25
CA LYS A 151 -3.18 22.97 2.91
C LYS A 151 -2.63 21.63 2.45
N ILE A 152 -3.27 20.56 2.90
CA ILE A 152 -2.85 19.20 2.58
C ILE A 152 -3.86 18.58 1.63
N SER A 153 -3.38 18.05 0.51
CA SER A 153 -4.19 17.26 -0.42
C SER A 153 -3.63 15.86 -0.57
N TYR A 154 -4.50 14.86 -0.55
CA TYR A 154 -4.19 13.46 -0.80
C TYR A 154 -4.69 13.08 -2.19
N LEU A 155 -3.78 12.73 -3.09
CA LEU A 155 -4.08 12.09 -4.36
C LEU A 155 -3.96 10.59 -4.18
N ILE A 156 -5.06 9.87 -4.40
CA ILE A 156 -5.13 8.42 -4.27
C ILE A 156 -5.93 7.89 -5.45
N ASP A 157 -5.27 7.12 -6.32
CA ASP A 157 -5.83 6.69 -7.59
C ASP A 157 -6.35 7.92 -8.37
N ASP A 158 -7.61 7.91 -8.83
CA ASP A 158 -8.23 9.06 -9.52
C ASP A 158 -8.95 10.04 -8.57
N SER A 159 -8.78 9.90 -7.25
CA SER A 159 -9.46 10.70 -6.23
C SER A 159 -8.54 11.72 -5.57
N GLN A 160 -9.05 12.93 -5.37
CA GLN A 160 -8.39 13.98 -4.60
C GLN A 160 -9.19 14.29 -3.33
N ILE A 161 -8.55 14.18 -2.18
CA ILE A 161 -9.12 14.55 -0.87
C ILE A 161 -8.35 15.74 -0.35
N VAL A 162 -9.06 16.82 -0.08
CA VAL A 162 -8.48 18.07 0.41
C VAL A 162 -8.79 18.22 1.89
N LYS A 163 -7.76 18.39 2.72
CA LYS A 163 -7.90 18.82 4.11
C LYS A 163 -7.49 20.29 4.24
N GLN A 164 -8.33 21.07 4.91
CA GLN A 164 -7.96 22.43 5.30
C GLN A 164 -6.87 22.36 6.38
N PRO A 165 -6.00 23.38 6.49
CA PRO A 165 -4.98 23.43 7.52
C PRO A 165 -5.61 23.18 8.89
N GLN A 166 -5.02 22.28 9.67
CA GLN A 166 -5.39 22.17 11.08
C GLN A 166 -5.02 23.51 11.72
N ASN A 167 -6.04 24.31 12.07
CA ASN A 167 -5.83 25.49 12.90
C ASN A 167 -5.13 25.00 14.17
N GLU A 168 -3.87 25.41 14.35
CA GLU A 168 -3.15 25.32 15.61
C GLU A 168 -4.02 26.07 16.65
N TYR A 169 -4.66 25.32 17.55
CA TYR A 169 -5.36 25.86 18.72
C TYR A 169 -4.41 25.94 19.90
#